data_AF-A0A932T2S2-F1
#
_entry.id   AF-A0A932T2S2-F1
#
_cell.length_a   1.000
_cell.length_b   1.000
_cell.length_c   1.000
_cell.angle_alpha   90.00
_cell.angle_beta   90.00
_cell.angle_gamma   90.00
#
_symmetry.space_group_name_H-M   'P 1'
#
loop_
_entity.id
_entity.type
_entity.pdbx_description
1 polymer ?
#
loop_
_entity_poly.entity_id
_entity_poly.type
_entity_poly.pdbx_seq_one_letter_code
_entity_poly.pdbx_strand_id
1 'polypeptide(L)'
;MDDSDHAVASQSPGQPSADDVVQEHPPEVWTIDEIVAALDRNCQGMFPEQAIRAAQQRRDEMIPRLIDLIRNAMEIVRAGSRPTGDGVLFALYLLTEFRAAEALPTILESLSLPNDGAYELYSDAITEVVGRLLAALMPNSPDVVDGLIANRSLDSSVRWEAAHAYLYWARDGRLTREQGVEALQKHLREAISKQDVDICSGLVCELTKYSPREALKEIKNAYSCRLVDEFLVQLSDVETSIAEGDSRWQTSLQNCRPTGVVDTVEELSDWYYFQSDDNSADSDDFDEPIPVPSRFLDDEQFSPDDNLLDAADDEWGDVAPIDSPDTIRHTRPRVGRNEPCPCGSGRKFKKCCGKN
;
A
#
# COMPACT_ATOMS: atom_id res chain seq x y z
N MET A 1 79.93 33.65 11.81
CA MET A 1 80.18 32.26 12.23
C MET A 1 79.14 31.97 13.29
N ASP A 2 78.34 30.95 13.01
CA ASP A 2 77.27 30.35 13.82
C ASP A 2 75.97 31.13 14.02
N ASP A 3 75.06 30.97 13.05
CA ASP A 3 73.61 30.96 13.26
C ASP A 3 73.10 29.61 12.74
N SER A 4 72.62 28.74 13.63
CA SER A 4 71.94 27.48 13.29
C SER A 4 70.50 27.57 13.77
N ASP A 5 69.59 27.62 12.78
CA ASP A 5 68.14 27.65 12.92
C ASP A 5 67.60 26.44 13.70
N HIS A 6 66.84 26.71 14.76
CA HIS A 6 65.93 25.75 15.38
C HIS A 6 64.51 25.95 14.83
N ALA A 7 64.11 25.06 13.93
CA ALA A 7 62.73 24.97 13.45
C ALA A 7 61.81 24.42 14.56
N VAL A 8 60.83 25.22 14.97
CA VAL A 8 59.74 24.85 15.88
C VAL A 8 58.67 24.11 15.06
N ALA A 9 58.49 22.82 15.31
CA ALA A 9 57.41 22.03 14.72
C ALA A 9 56.09 22.27 15.48
N SER A 10 55.15 22.97 14.84
CA SER A 10 53.76 23.10 15.26
C SER A 10 53.02 21.76 15.11
N GLN A 11 52.60 21.17 16.22
CA GLN A 11 51.70 20.01 16.22
C GLN A 11 50.25 20.50 16.06
N SER A 12 49.61 20.14 14.94
CA SER A 12 48.17 20.29 14.74
C SER A 12 47.40 19.25 15.58
N PRO A 13 46.18 19.54 16.09
CA PRO A 13 45.36 18.54 16.77
C PRO A 13 44.92 17.49 15.74
N GLY A 14 45.19 16.22 16.04
CA GLY A 14 44.75 15.10 15.21
C GLY A 14 43.23 15.07 15.10
N GLN A 15 42.72 14.97 13.87
CA GLN A 15 41.32 14.63 13.60
C GLN A 15 41.04 13.20 14.10
N PRO A 16 39.85 12.92 14.65
CA PRO A 16 39.48 11.56 15.05
C PRO A 16 39.40 10.64 13.82
N SER A 17 39.84 9.40 14.02
CA SER A 17 39.82 8.33 13.04
C SER A 17 38.38 7.94 12.67
N ALA A 18 38.16 7.48 11.44
CA ALA A 18 36.87 6.99 10.94
C ALA A 18 36.40 5.66 11.59
N ASP A 19 37.15 5.13 12.56
CA ASP A 19 36.85 3.87 13.24
C ASP A 19 36.22 4.05 14.64
N ASP A 20 35.99 5.28 15.10
CA ASP A 20 35.26 5.55 16.36
C ASP A 20 33.74 5.66 16.14
N VAL A 21 33.17 4.78 15.31
CA VAL A 21 31.74 4.46 15.42
C VAL A 21 31.62 3.60 16.67
N VAL A 22 31.28 4.26 17.78
CA VAL A 22 30.79 3.58 18.99
C VAL A 22 29.67 2.67 18.51
N GLN A 23 29.96 1.37 18.40
CA GLN A 23 28.92 0.35 18.42
C GLN A 23 28.29 0.47 19.80
N GLU A 24 27.26 1.31 19.93
CA GLU A 24 26.41 1.34 21.10
C GLU A 24 25.79 -0.04 21.20
N HIS A 25 26.37 -0.90 22.05
CA HIS A 25 25.71 -2.13 22.45
C HIS A 25 24.42 -1.71 23.17
N PRO A 26 23.25 -2.03 22.61
CA PRO A 26 21.99 -1.65 23.22
C PRO A 26 21.88 -2.30 24.60
N PRO A 27 21.23 -1.64 25.58
CA PRO A 27 21.14 -2.17 26.94
C PRO A 27 20.47 -3.56 26.94
N GLU A 28 20.97 -4.50 27.74
CA GLU A 28 20.38 -5.85 27.90
C GLU A 28 18.91 -5.80 28.37
N VAL A 29 18.47 -4.67 28.95
CA VAL A 29 17.09 -4.43 29.35
C VAL A 29 16.68 -3.02 28.92
N TRP A 30 15.70 -2.93 28.04
CA TRP A 30 15.14 -1.67 27.59
C TRP A 30 14.04 -1.18 28.54
N THR A 31 14.07 0.11 28.88
CA THR A 31 12.93 0.78 29.53
C THR A 31 11.77 0.95 28.56
N ILE A 32 10.54 1.14 29.07
CA ILE A 32 9.36 1.36 28.21
C ILE A 32 9.54 2.60 27.32
N ASP A 33 10.14 3.67 27.86
CA ASP A 33 10.34 4.91 27.11
C ASP A 33 11.37 4.74 25.99
N GLU A 34 12.43 3.96 26.21
CA GLU A 34 13.41 3.62 25.17
C GLU A 34 12.79 2.77 24.06
N ILE A 35 11.93 1.81 24.41
CA ILE A 35 11.20 0.99 23.42
C ILE A 35 10.32 1.91 22.57
N VAL A 36 9.48 2.74 23.20
CA VAL A 36 8.59 3.67 22.50
C VAL A 36 9.37 4.62 21.59
N ALA A 37 10.45 5.21 22.09
CA ALA A 37 11.28 6.12 21.29
C ALA A 37 11.93 5.44 20.08
N ALA A 38 12.34 4.17 20.22
CA ALA A 38 12.93 3.44 19.10
C ALA A 38 11.89 2.90 18.09
N LEU A 39 10.64 2.69 18.50
CA LEU A 39 9.55 2.39 17.56
C LEU A 39 9.09 3.66 16.82
N ASP A 40 9.03 4.80 17.51
CA ASP A 40 8.53 6.05 16.96
C ASP A 40 9.58 6.89 16.22
N ARG A 41 10.84 6.47 16.22
CA ARG A 41 11.84 7.10 15.34
C ARG A 41 11.42 6.91 13.87
N ASN A 42 11.81 7.86 13.02
CA ASN A 42 11.80 7.61 11.59
C ASN A 42 12.89 6.57 11.30
N CYS A 43 12.49 5.37 10.88
CA CYS A 43 13.41 4.26 10.72
C CYS A 43 14.32 4.43 9.51
N GLN A 44 13.94 5.26 8.52
CA GLN A 44 14.70 5.46 7.27
C GLN A 44 15.10 4.13 6.61
N GLY A 45 14.22 3.13 6.69
CA GLY A 45 14.44 1.76 6.22
C GLY A 45 15.22 0.83 7.17
N MET A 46 15.65 1.29 8.35
CA MET A 46 16.26 0.43 9.36
C MET A 46 15.20 -0.28 10.19
N PHE A 47 15.07 -1.60 10.05
CA PHE A 47 14.08 -2.37 10.80
C PHE A 47 14.41 -2.42 12.32
N PRO A 48 13.53 -1.94 13.22
CA PRO A 48 13.82 -1.87 14.64
C PRO A 48 13.50 -3.18 15.37
N GLU A 49 14.04 -4.31 14.89
CA GLU A 49 13.70 -5.65 15.39
C GLU A 49 13.82 -5.77 16.92
N GLN A 50 14.93 -5.29 17.50
CA GLN A 50 15.17 -5.40 18.94
C GLN A 50 14.12 -4.64 19.77
N ALA A 51 13.65 -3.48 19.29
CA ALA A 51 12.62 -2.72 19.97
C ALA A 51 11.26 -3.45 19.90
N ILE A 52 10.94 -4.05 18.75
CA ILE A 52 9.72 -4.87 18.59
C ILE A 52 9.79 -6.09 19.52
N ARG A 53 10.91 -6.82 19.55
CA ARG A 53 11.13 -7.96 20.46
C ARG A 53 11.03 -7.55 21.94
N ALA A 54 11.60 -6.40 22.31
CA ALA A 54 11.49 -5.87 23.66
C ALA A 54 10.03 -5.50 24.02
N ALA A 55 9.27 -4.96 23.06
CA ALA A 55 7.85 -4.66 23.24
C ALA A 55 7.01 -5.94 23.44
N GLN A 56 7.28 -6.99 22.67
CA GLN A 56 6.62 -8.30 22.80
C GLN A 56 6.80 -8.91 24.19
N GLN A 57 7.99 -8.75 24.79
CA GLN A 57 8.28 -9.23 26.15
C GLN A 57 7.56 -8.44 27.25
N ARG A 58 7.08 -7.23 26.95
CA ARG A 58 6.46 -6.30 27.91
C ARG A 58 5.04 -5.89 27.50
N ARG A 59 4.30 -6.83 26.89
CA ARG A 59 2.95 -6.65 26.33
C ARG A 59 2.06 -5.71 27.14
N ASP A 60 1.81 -6.04 28.42
CA ASP A 60 0.79 -5.34 29.23
C ASP A 60 1.19 -3.88 29.54
N GLU A 61 2.49 -3.62 29.67
CA GLU A 61 3.02 -2.26 29.87
C GLU A 61 3.05 -1.47 28.56
N MET A 62 3.20 -2.17 27.42
CA MET A 62 3.28 -1.56 26.09
C MET A 62 1.92 -1.16 25.52
N ILE A 63 0.85 -1.96 25.71
CA ILE A 63 -0.49 -1.66 25.19
C ILE A 63 -0.93 -0.20 25.42
N PRO A 64 -0.91 0.35 26.66
CA PRO A 64 -1.31 1.74 26.86
C PRO A 64 -0.41 2.73 26.12
N ARG A 65 0.89 2.44 25.99
CA ARG A 65 1.84 3.30 25.29
C ARG A 65 1.65 3.29 23.78
N LEU A 66 1.33 2.14 23.20
CA LEU A 66 0.99 2.01 21.78
C LEU A 66 -0.33 2.72 21.45
N ILE A 67 -1.32 2.66 22.35
CA ILE A 67 -2.55 3.45 22.24
C ILE A 67 -2.23 4.95 22.26
N ASP A 68 -1.35 5.40 23.15
CA ASP A 68 -0.96 6.80 23.23
C ASP A 68 -0.18 7.28 22.00
N LEU A 69 0.64 6.43 21.36
CA LEU A 69 1.26 6.75 20.07
C LEU A 69 0.21 7.07 19.01
N ILE A 70 -0.83 6.23 18.87
CA ILE A 70 -1.93 6.48 17.94
C ILE A 70 -2.64 7.80 18.29
N ARG A 71 -2.97 8.04 19.56
CA ARG A 71 -3.64 9.28 20.00
C ARG A 71 -2.84 10.53 19.67
N ASN A 72 -1.55 10.53 20.00
CA ASN A 72 -0.67 11.66 19.74
C ASN A 72 -0.58 11.94 18.23
N ALA A 73 -0.48 10.89 17.42
CA ALA A 73 -0.43 11.02 15.98
C ALA A 73 -1.76 11.51 15.38
N MET A 74 -2.91 11.10 15.92
CA MET A 74 -4.21 11.68 15.53
C MET A 74 -4.27 13.19 15.78
N GLU A 75 -3.73 13.68 16.90
CA GLU A 75 -3.68 15.13 17.18
C GLU A 75 -2.79 15.88 16.18
N ILE A 76 -1.68 15.28 15.75
CA ILE A 76 -0.81 15.84 14.70
C ILE A 76 -1.58 15.96 13.38
N VAL A 77 -2.30 14.91 12.98
CA VAL A 77 -3.12 14.89 11.76
C VAL A 77 -4.26 15.92 11.85
N ARG A 78 -4.95 16.02 12.99
CA ARG A 78 -5.99 17.02 13.24
C ARG A 78 -5.47 18.45 13.16
N ALA A 79 -4.21 18.68 13.53
CA ALA A 79 -3.53 19.96 13.36
C ALA A 79 -3.09 20.25 11.91
N GLY A 80 -3.36 19.34 10.95
CA GLY A 80 -3.02 19.50 9.54
C GLY A 80 -1.56 19.18 9.23
N SER A 81 -0.89 18.40 10.08
CA SER A 81 0.49 17.95 9.89
C SER A 81 0.55 16.43 9.78
N ARG A 82 1.66 15.88 9.28
CA ARG A 82 1.89 14.43 9.22
C ARG A 82 2.81 13.99 10.36
N PRO A 83 2.53 12.86 11.05
CA PRO A 83 3.50 12.22 11.93
C PRO A 83 4.79 11.91 11.17
N THR A 84 5.95 12.17 11.77
CA THR A 84 7.26 11.95 11.14
C THR A 84 7.89 10.61 11.50
N GLY A 85 7.37 9.97 12.55
CA GLY A 85 7.83 8.70 13.10
C GLY A 85 7.05 7.51 12.56
N ASP A 86 7.64 6.32 12.66
CA ASP A 86 7.02 5.07 12.22
C ASP A 86 6.23 4.38 13.36
N GLY A 87 6.05 5.03 14.51
CA GLY A 87 5.50 4.42 15.71
C GLY A 87 4.07 3.91 15.54
N VAL A 88 3.26 4.59 14.73
CA VAL A 88 1.86 4.21 14.45
C VAL A 88 1.76 2.93 13.61
N LEU A 89 2.73 2.69 12.71
CA LEU A 89 2.83 1.44 11.96
C LEU A 89 3.04 0.28 12.95
N PHE A 90 4.09 0.35 13.76
CA PHE A 90 4.38 -0.71 14.73
C PHE A 90 3.28 -0.86 15.78
N ALA A 91 2.63 0.24 16.19
CA ALA A 91 1.50 0.18 17.10
C ALA A 91 0.35 -0.65 16.52
N LEU A 92 -0.03 -0.47 15.25
CA LEU A 92 -1.09 -1.28 14.64
C LEU A 92 -0.74 -2.78 14.63
N TYR A 93 0.48 -3.14 14.22
CA TYR A 93 0.91 -4.54 14.16
C TYR A 93 0.98 -5.17 15.55
N LEU A 94 1.65 -4.52 16.51
CA LEU A 94 1.79 -5.03 17.87
C LEU A 94 0.45 -5.11 18.60
N LEU A 95 -0.44 -4.12 18.47
CA LEU A 95 -1.78 -4.18 19.07
C LEU A 95 -2.62 -5.31 18.46
N THR A 96 -2.43 -5.60 17.17
CA THR A 96 -3.07 -6.73 16.49
C THR A 96 -2.51 -8.06 16.97
N GLU A 97 -1.19 -8.19 17.07
CA GLU A 97 -0.50 -9.37 17.60
C GLU A 97 -0.93 -9.66 19.05
N PHE A 98 -0.95 -8.61 19.88
CA PHE A 98 -1.33 -8.69 21.27
C PHE A 98 -2.82 -8.95 21.46
N ARG A 99 -3.65 -8.85 20.41
CA ARG A 99 -5.11 -8.91 20.47
C ARG A 99 -5.67 -7.94 21.53
N ALA A 100 -5.15 -6.72 21.54
CA ALA A 100 -5.45 -5.71 22.55
C ALA A 100 -6.84 -5.07 22.30
N ALA A 101 -7.91 -5.72 22.79
CA ALA A 101 -9.28 -5.25 22.63
C ALA A 101 -9.51 -3.85 23.24
N GLU A 102 -8.74 -3.47 24.25
CA GLU A 102 -8.76 -2.16 24.90
C GLU A 102 -8.34 -1.02 23.96
N ALA A 103 -7.58 -1.32 22.91
CA ALA A 103 -7.17 -0.34 21.91
C ALA A 103 -8.26 -0.06 20.87
N LEU A 104 -9.29 -0.90 20.78
CA LEU A 104 -10.30 -0.84 19.74
C LEU A 104 -10.98 0.54 19.62
N PRO A 105 -11.39 1.24 20.70
CA PRO A 105 -11.98 2.56 20.58
C PRO A 105 -11.04 3.57 19.90
N THR A 106 -9.75 3.57 20.26
CA THR A 106 -8.76 4.47 19.68
C THR A 106 -8.42 4.09 18.23
N ILE A 107 -8.36 2.80 17.90
CA ILE A 107 -8.15 2.35 16.53
C ILE A 107 -9.34 2.77 15.65
N LEU A 108 -10.58 2.53 16.08
CA LEU A 108 -11.77 2.94 15.34
C LEU A 108 -11.86 4.46 15.14
N GLU A 109 -11.50 5.23 16.16
CA GLU A 109 -11.40 6.70 16.05
C GLU A 109 -10.35 7.11 15.00
N SER A 110 -9.18 6.46 15.01
CA SER A 110 -8.09 6.76 14.07
C SER A 110 -8.43 6.39 12.61
N LEU A 111 -9.14 5.29 12.40
CA LEU A 111 -9.67 4.89 11.09
C LEU A 111 -10.81 5.79 10.61
N SER A 112 -11.40 6.58 11.51
CA SER A 112 -12.52 7.49 11.24
C SER A 112 -12.11 8.96 11.11
N LEU A 113 -10.81 9.24 10.98
CA LEU A 113 -10.34 10.60 10.77
C LEU A 113 -10.85 11.16 9.42
N PRO A 114 -11.31 12.43 9.39
CA PRO A 114 -11.78 13.07 8.15
C PRO A 114 -10.62 13.42 7.21
N ASN A 115 -10.95 13.77 5.96
CA ASN A 115 -10.02 14.30 4.94
C ASN A 115 -8.80 13.41 4.72
N ASP A 116 -9.02 12.12 4.45
CA ASP A 116 -7.98 11.12 4.25
C ASP A 116 -7.06 10.92 5.47
N GLY A 117 -7.45 11.41 6.65
CA GLY A 117 -6.62 11.38 7.85
C GLY A 117 -6.20 9.97 8.28
N ALA A 118 -7.00 8.95 7.99
CA ALA A 118 -6.60 7.55 8.21
C ALA A 118 -5.43 7.15 7.30
N TYR A 119 -5.48 7.53 6.02
CA TYR A 119 -4.39 7.31 5.07
C TYR A 119 -3.14 8.12 5.45
N GLU A 120 -3.31 9.36 5.91
CA GLU A 120 -2.20 10.17 6.42
C GLU A 120 -1.50 9.56 7.64
N LEU A 121 -2.24 8.78 8.43
CA LEU A 121 -1.74 8.15 9.63
C LEU A 121 -1.06 6.81 9.35
N TYR A 122 -1.67 5.98 8.50
CA TYR A 122 -1.28 4.58 8.33
C TYR A 122 -0.75 4.25 6.95
N SER A 123 -0.97 5.11 5.96
CA SER A 123 -0.59 4.87 4.56
C SER A 123 -1.07 3.47 4.11
N ASP A 124 -0.22 2.75 3.40
CA ASP A 124 -0.46 1.39 2.89
C ASP A 124 -0.67 0.35 4.01
N ALA A 125 -0.35 0.65 5.28
CA ALA A 125 -0.65 -0.28 6.37
C ALA A 125 -2.15 -0.55 6.50
N ILE A 126 -3.01 0.36 6.00
CA ILE A 126 -4.46 0.14 5.94
C ILE A 126 -4.74 -1.19 5.22
N THR A 127 -4.25 -1.35 3.99
CA THR A 127 -4.54 -2.51 3.14
C THR A 127 -3.78 -3.79 3.55
N GLU A 128 -2.80 -3.67 4.44
CA GLU A 128 -1.98 -4.83 4.86
C GLU A 128 -2.45 -5.48 6.16
N VAL A 129 -2.96 -4.69 7.12
CA VAL A 129 -3.27 -5.20 8.47
C VAL A 129 -4.70 -4.92 8.95
N VAL A 130 -5.39 -3.90 8.42
CA VAL A 130 -6.67 -3.47 9.02
C VAL A 130 -7.73 -4.58 8.96
N GLY A 131 -7.92 -5.26 7.83
CA GLY A 131 -8.89 -6.36 7.76
C GLY A 131 -8.61 -7.47 8.79
N ARG A 132 -7.34 -7.83 8.98
CA ARG A 132 -6.87 -8.84 9.97
C ARG A 132 -7.07 -8.35 11.40
N LEU A 133 -6.79 -7.08 11.65
CA LEU A 133 -6.98 -6.41 12.93
C LEU A 133 -8.45 -6.40 13.32
N LEU A 134 -9.33 -5.93 12.43
CA LEU A 134 -10.77 -5.86 12.68
C LEU A 134 -11.31 -7.27 12.97
N ALA A 135 -10.93 -8.27 12.16
CA ALA A 135 -11.36 -9.65 12.36
C ALA A 135 -10.86 -10.27 13.69
N ALA A 136 -9.66 -9.88 14.14
CA ALA A 136 -9.04 -10.36 15.37
C ALA A 136 -9.62 -9.72 16.63
N LEU A 137 -9.84 -8.41 16.62
CA LEU A 137 -10.30 -7.64 17.79
C LEU A 137 -11.83 -7.62 17.93
N MET A 138 -12.57 -7.91 16.85
CA MET A 138 -14.04 -7.89 16.83
C MET A 138 -14.63 -9.24 16.43
N PRO A 139 -14.26 -10.36 17.10
CA PRO A 139 -14.64 -11.70 16.65
C PRO A 139 -16.14 -11.98 16.61
N ASN A 140 -16.94 -11.21 17.37
CA ASN A 140 -18.39 -11.41 17.54
C ASN A 140 -19.18 -10.10 17.34
N SER A 141 -18.61 -9.12 16.64
CA SER A 141 -19.23 -7.79 16.50
C SER A 141 -19.38 -7.38 15.03
N PRO A 142 -20.11 -8.17 14.20
CA PRO A 142 -20.30 -7.86 12.78
C PRO A 142 -20.99 -6.50 12.58
N ASP A 143 -21.84 -6.06 13.51
CA ASP A 143 -22.52 -4.75 13.43
C ASP A 143 -21.55 -3.56 13.36
N VAL A 144 -20.39 -3.66 14.02
CA VAL A 144 -19.37 -2.58 13.99
C VAL A 144 -18.69 -2.57 12.62
N VAL A 145 -18.35 -3.74 12.09
CA VAL A 145 -17.77 -3.89 10.75
C VAL A 145 -18.75 -3.43 9.67
N ASP A 146 -20.03 -3.78 9.80
CA ASP A 146 -21.12 -3.28 8.95
C ASP A 146 -21.20 -1.75 8.97
N GLY A 147 -21.07 -1.16 10.16
CA GLY A 147 -21.05 0.29 10.34
C GLY A 147 -19.88 0.96 9.59
N LEU A 148 -18.69 0.35 9.61
CA LEU A 148 -17.53 0.85 8.86
C LEU A 148 -17.77 0.78 7.34
N ILE A 149 -18.23 -0.37 6.81
CA ILE A 149 -18.49 -0.56 5.38
C ILE A 149 -19.52 0.48 4.87
N ALA A 150 -20.59 0.69 5.63
CA ALA A 150 -21.68 1.59 5.25
C ALA A 150 -21.35 3.07 5.41
N ASN A 151 -20.27 3.43 6.11
CA ASN A 151 -19.93 4.82 6.41
C ASN A 151 -19.17 5.48 5.25
N ARG A 152 -19.92 6.25 4.45
CA ARG A 152 -19.41 7.00 3.28
C ARG A 152 -18.45 8.14 3.61
N SER A 153 -18.27 8.50 4.87
CA SER A 153 -17.27 9.51 5.26
C SER A 153 -15.88 8.92 5.51
N LEU A 154 -15.74 7.60 5.49
CA LEU A 154 -14.47 6.92 5.70
C LEU A 154 -13.70 6.75 4.39
N ASP A 155 -12.39 6.65 4.53
CA ASP A 155 -11.49 6.23 3.45
C ASP A 155 -11.96 4.92 2.79
N SER A 156 -11.91 4.87 1.46
CA SER A 156 -12.43 3.73 0.70
C SER A 156 -11.69 2.43 0.99
N SER A 157 -10.38 2.50 1.26
CA SER A 157 -9.55 1.35 1.60
C SER A 157 -9.92 0.81 2.98
N VAL A 158 -10.19 1.69 3.96
CA VAL A 158 -10.70 1.27 5.29
C VAL A 158 -12.03 0.53 5.15
N ARG A 159 -12.94 1.04 4.32
CA ARG A 159 -14.26 0.42 4.08
C ARG A 159 -14.11 -0.93 3.39
N TRP A 160 -13.21 -1.05 2.42
CA TRP A 160 -12.92 -2.30 1.75
C TRP A 160 -12.30 -3.32 2.73
N GLU A 161 -11.30 -2.93 3.51
CA GLU A 161 -10.68 -3.82 4.50
C GLU A 161 -11.66 -4.29 5.59
N ALA A 162 -12.63 -3.43 5.96
CA ALA A 162 -13.74 -3.86 6.80
C ALA A 162 -14.59 -4.94 6.11
N ALA A 163 -14.86 -4.83 4.81
CA ALA A 163 -15.52 -5.89 4.04
C ALA A 163 -14.67 -7.17 3.96
N HIS A 164 -13.35 -7.04 3.84
CA HIS A 164 -12.42 -8.17 3.82
C HIS A 164 -12.39 -8.96 5.15
N ALA A 165 -12.73 -8.33 6.28
CA ALA A 165 -12.88 -8.97 7.59
C ALA A 165 -13.79 -10.21 7.57
N TYR A 166 -14.83 -10.21 6.71
CA TYR A 166 -15.73 -11.35 6.53
C TYR A 166 -15.01 -12.61 6.03
N LEU A 167 -13.99 -12.47 5.19
CA LEU A 167 -13.22 -13.62 4.70
C LEU A 167 -12.40 -14.27 5.81
N TYR A 168 -11.78 -13.46 6.67
CA TYR A 168 -11.05 -13.96 7.85
C TYR A 168 -11.97 -14.74 8.79
N TRP A 169 -13.19 -14.24 9.05
CA TRP A 169 -14.15 -14.97 9.87
C TRP A 169 -14.67 -16.25 9.22
N ALA A 170 -14.89 -16.25 7.91
CA ALA A 170 -15.30 -17.45 7.20
C ALA A 170 -14.19 -18.52 7.18
N ARG A 171 -12.93 -18.09 7.00
CA ARG A 171 -11.74 -18.94 7.09
C ARG A 171 -11.55 -19.55 8.48
N ASP A 172 -11.81 -18.77 9.52
CA ASP A 172 -11.77 -19.24 10.91
C ASP A 172 -13.00 -20.12 11.28
N GLY A 173 -13.90 -20.39 10.34
CA GLY A 173 -15.09 -21.22 10.54
C GLY A 173 -16.20 -20.55 11.37
N ARG A 174 -16.13 -19.22 11.56
CA ARG A 174 -17.14 -18.44 12.30
C ARG A 174 -18.35 -18.09 11.43
N LEU A 175 -18.13 -17.99 10.13
CA LEU A 175 -19.16 -17.79 9.13
C LEU A 175 -19.09 -18.91 8.09
N THR A 176 -20.24 -19.31 7.56
CA THR A 176 -20.27 -20.10 6.33
C THR A 176 -20.02 -19.21 5.12
N ARG A 177 -19.69 -19.83 3.98
CA ARG A 177 -19.60 -19.14 2.68
C ARG A 177 -20.88 -18.33 2.41
N GLU A 178 -22.04 -18.96 2.62
CA GLU A 178 -23.35 -18.37 2.34
C GLU A 178 -23.62 -17.14 3.22
N GLN A 179 -23.25 -17.19 4.50
CA GLN A 179 -23.38 -16.06 5.41
C GLN A 179 -22.47 -14.89 5.00
N GLY A 180 -21.24 -15.19 4.56
CA GLY A 180 -20.33 -14.17 4.01
C GLY A 180 -20.87 -13.51 2.75
N VAL A 181 -21.37 -14.31 1.79
CA VAL A 181 -22.01 -13.80 0.56
C VAL A 181 -23.24 -12.96 0.88
N GLU A 182 -24.10 -13.42 1.78
CA GLU A 182 -25.31 -12.69 2.18
C GLU A 182 -24.98 -11.31 2.76
N ALA A 183 -24.00 -11.24 3.67
CA ALA A 183 -23.56 -9.99 4.27
C ALA A 183 -22.99 -9.01 3.23
N LEU A 184 -22.06 -9.47 2.39
CA LEU A 184 -21.44 -8.64 1.36
C LEU A 184 -22.46 -8.21 0.28
N GLN A 185 -23.36 -9.11 -0.13
CA GLN A 185 -24.41 -8.81 -1.10
C GLN A 185 -25.38 -7.76 -0.56
N LYS A 186 -25.74 -7.80 0.73
CA LYS A 186 -26.54 -6.76 1.39
C LYS A 186 -25.86 -5.39 1.25
N HIS A 187 -24.58 -5.30 1.60
CA HIS A 187 -23.81 -4.06 1.46
C HIS A 187 -23.74 -3.58 0.00
N LEU A 188 -23.57 -4.49 -0.95
CA LEU A 188 -23.57 -4.14 -2.38
C LEU A 188 -24.91 -3.56 -2.84
N ARG A 189 -26.05 -4.13 -2.42
CA ARG A 189 -27.38 -3.56 -2.72
C ARG A 189 -27.52 -2.14 -2.17
N GLU A 190 -27.08 -1.93 -0.93
CA GLU A 190 -27.13 -0.62 -0.30
C GLU A 190 -26.22 0.39 -1.00
N ALA A 191 -24.99 0.00 -1.35
CA ALA A 191 -24.04 0.82 -2.08
C ALA A 191 -24.58 1.25 -3.45
N ILE A 192 -25.17 0.31 -4.22
CA ILE A 192 -25.82 0.60 -5.50
C ILE A 192 -26.96 1.61 -5.32
N SER A 193 -27.82 1.41 -4.31
CA SER A 193 -28.95 2.31 -4.05
C SER A 193 -28.50 3.74 -3.71
N LYS A 194 -27.33 3.88 -3.10
CA LYS A 194 -26.73 5.16 -2.69
C LYS A 194 -25.79 5.75 -3.75
N GLN A 195 -25.61 5.08 -4.90
CA GLN A 195 -24.64 5.44 -5.95
C GLN A 195 -23.22 5.61 -5.37
N ASP A 196 -22.82 4.68 -4.52
CA ASP A 196 -21.58 4.71 -3.75
C ASP A 196 -20.44 4.05 -4.53
N VAL A 197 -19.79 4.84 -5.39
CA VAL A 197 -18.70 4.38 -6.26
C VAL A 197 -17.47 3.90 -5.49
N ASP A 198 -17.24 4.45 -4.29
CA ASP A 198 -16.00 4.24 -3.54
C ASP A 198 -15.87 2.82 -2.97
N ILE A 199 -16.99 2.12 -2.78
CA ILE A 199 -17.01 0.80 -2.14
C ILE A 199 -17.49 -0.33 -3.07
N CYS A 200 -18.20 0.00 -4.16
CA CYS A 200 -18.77 -1.01 -5.04
C CYS A 200 -17.70 -1.93 -5.63
N SER A 201 -16.57 -1.38 -6.12
CA SER A 201 -15.45 -2.18 -6.63
C SER A 201 -14.89 -3.13 -5.56
N GLY A 202 -14.63 -2.62 -4.35
CA GLY A 202 -14.12 -3.44 -3.24
C GLY A 202 -15.07 -4.56 -2.85
N LEU A 203 -16.38 -4.30 -2.77
CA LEU A 203 -17.39 -5.32 -2.49
C LEU A 203 -17.46 -6.40 -3.57
N VAL A 204 -17.33 -6.02 -4.85
CA VAL A 204 -17.27 -6.99 -5.95
C VAL A 204 -15.99 -7.83 -5.86
N CYS A 205 -14.84 -7.20 -5.61
CA CYS A 205 -13.56 -7.89 -5.36
C CYS A 205 -13.60 -8.85 -4.15
N GLU A 206 -14.38 -8.54 -3.11
CA GLU A 206 -14.60 -9.46 -2.00
C GLU A 206 -15.52 -10.61 -2.40
N LEU A 207 -16.65 -10.32 -3.05
CA LEU A 207 -17.60 -11.33 -3.48
C LEU A 207 -16.96 -12.37 -4.43
N THR A 208 -16.05 -11.98 -5.32
CA THR A 208 -15.36 -12.93 -6.22
C THR A 208 -14.56 -14.00 -5.47
N LYS A 209 -14.17 -13.76 -4.21
CA LYS A 209 -13.49 -14.76 -3.37
C LYS A 209 -14.42 -15.90 -2.96
N TYR A 210 -15.73 -15.71 -3.01
CA TYR A 210 -16.75 -16.67 -2.57
C TYR A 210 -17.43 -17.43 -3.72
N SER A 211 -17.06 -17.22 -4.99
CA SER A 211 -17.82 -17.74 -6.14
C SER A 211 -19.30 -17.29 -6.11
N PRO A 212 -19.59 -15.99 -6.26
CA PRO A 212 -20.81 -15.35 -5.76
C PRO A 212 -22.02 -15.49 -6.69
N ARG A 213 -22.46 -16.73 -6.99
CA ARG A 213 -23.60 -17.01 -7.88
C ARG A 213 -24.88 -16.29 -7.46
N GLU A 214 -25.11 -16.23 -6.16
CA GLU A 214 -26.27 -15.63 -5.52
C GLU A 214 -26.33 -14.11 -5.68
N ALA A 215 -25.18 -13.46 -5.85
CA ALA A 215 -25.03 -12.01 -5.97
C ALA A 215 -24.86 -11.52 -7.42
N LEU A 216 -24.85 -12.42 -8.41
CA LEU A 216 -24.58 -12.07 -9.80
C LEU A 216 -25.53 -10.99 -10.36
N LYS A 217 -26.80 -10.99 -9.93
CA LYS A 217 -27.78 -9.99 -10.34
C LYS A 217 -27.38 -8.59 -9.87
N GLU A 218 -27.04 -8.45 -8.59
CA GLU A 218 -26.58 -7.19 -8.01
C GLU A 218 -25.26 -6.73 -8.62
N ILE A 219 -24.32 -7.66 -8.84
CA ILE A 219 -23.03 -7.35 -9.47
C ILE A 219 -23.25 -6.80 -10.89
N LYS A 220 -24.05 -7.46 -11.73
CA LYS A 220 -24.38 -6.95 -13.07
C LYS A 220 -25.08 -5.58 -13.03
N ASN A 221 -25.92 -5.35 -12.02
CA ASN A 221 -26.54 -4.04 -11.82
C ASN A 221 -25.48 -2.97 -11.52
N ALA A 222 -24.51 -3.25 -10.64
CA ALA A 222 -23.41 -2.32 -10.32
C ALA A 222 -22.60 -1.91 -11.57
N TYR A 223 -22.26 -2.87 -12.44
CA TYR A 223 -21.61 -2.57 -13.73
C TYR A 223 -22.51 -1.73 -14.65
N SER A 224 -23.79 -2.06 -14.76
CA SER A 224 -24.73 -1.28 -15.59
C SER A 224 -24.90 0.17 -15.11
N CYS A 225 -24.77 0.39 -13.80
CA CYS A 225 -24.76 1.72 -13.18
C CYS A 225 -23.38 2.41 -13.23
N ARG A 226 -22.35 1.77 -13.80
CA ARG A 226 -20.96 2.27 -13.85
C ARG A 226 -20.38 2.59 -12.47
N LEU A 227 -20.71 1.76 -11.48
CA LEU A 227 -20.24 1.91 -10.10
C LEU A 227 -18.98 1.09 -9.80
N VAL A 228 -18.54 0.24 -10.74
CA VAL A 228 -17.40 -0.66 -10.57
C VAL A 228 -16.26 -0.19 -11.47
N ASP A 229 -15.06 -0.11 -10.91
CA ASP A 229 -13.83 0.13 -11.65
C ASP A 229 -13.36 -1.17 -12.30
N GLU A 230 -13.47 -1.22 -13.63
CA GLU A 230 -13.07 -2.37 -14.44
C GLU A 230 -11.55 -2.59 -14.48
N PHE A 231 -10.74 -1.62 -14.03
CA PHE A 231 -9.31 -1.83 -13.82
C PHE A 231 -9.04 -2.74 -12.60
N LEU A 232 -9.88 -2.64 -11.57
CA LEU A 232 -9.75 -3.44 -10.35
C LEU A 232 -10.39 -4.82 -10.51
N VAL A 233 -11.55 -4.90 -11.15
CA VAL A 233 -12.27 -6.17 -11.35
C VAL A 233 -13.17 -6.10 -12.57
N GLN A 234 -12.96 -7.00 -13.53
CA GLN A 234 -13.79 -7.13 -14.71
C GLN A 234 -14.97 -8.06 -14.45
N LEU A 235 -16.06 -7.88 -15.20
CA LEU A 235 -17.21 -8.79 -15.11
C LEU A 235 -16.82 -10.23 -15.50
N SER A 236 -15.84 -10.40 -16.39
CA SER A 236 -15.27 -11.71 -16.75
C SER A 236 -14.56 -12.41 -15.58
N ASP A 237 -13.97 -11.66 -14.65
CA ASP A 237 -13.35 -12.23 -13.45
C ASP A 237 -14.41 -12.82 -12.51
N VAL A 238 -15.54 -12.12 -12.40
CA VAL A 238 -16.72 -12.60 -11.63
C VAL A 238 -17.28 -13.88 -12.27
N GLU A 239 -17.44 -13.90 -13.59
CA GLU A 239 -17.95 -15.06 -14.32
C GLU A 239 -16.99 -16.25 -14.20
N THR A 240 -15.68 -16.01 -14.26
CA THR A 240 -14.64 -17.03 -14.03
C THR A 240 -14.73 -17.58 -12.61
N SER A 241 -14.80 -16.72 -11.59
CA SER A 241 -14.98 -17.11 -10.19
C SER A 241 -16.23 -17.98 -9.98
N ILE A 242 -17.35 -17.65 -10.64
CA ILE A 242 -18.59 -18.43 -10.60
C ILE A 242 -18.44 -19.80 -11.29
N ALA A 243 -17.71 -19.86 -12.40
CA ALA A 243 -17.45 -21.10 -13.13
C ALA A 243 -16.56 -22.05 -12.32
N GLU A 244 -15.55 -21.53 -11.63
CA GLU A 244 -14.66 -22.29 -10.75
C GLU A 244 -15.37 -22.87 -9.50
N GLY A 245 -16.48 -22.27 -9.07
CA GLY A 245 -17.31 -22.80 -7.99
C GLY A 245 -16.55 -22.99 -6.68
N ASP A 246 -16.69 -24.18 -6.08
CA ASP A 246 -16.04 -24.54 -4.82
C ASP A 246 -14.51 -24.45 -4.89
N SER A 247 -13.90 -24.67 -6.06
CA SER A 247 -12.44 -24.56 -6.21
C SER A 247 -11.95 -23.13 -5.93
N ARG A 248 -12.69 -22.12 -6.38
CA ARG A 248 -12.37 -20.71 -6.12
C ARG A 248 -12.47 -20.38 -4.64
N TRP A 249 -13.53 -20.87 -4.01
CA TRP A 249 -13.77 -20.67 -2.58
C TRP A 249 -12.63 -21.26 -1.75
N GLN A 250 -12.28 -22.52 -1.99
CA GLN A 250 -11.20 -23.20 -1.28
C GLN A 250 -9.84 -22.53 -1.51
N THR A 251 -9.55 -22.11 -2.74
CA THR A 251 -8.31 -21.40 -3.06
C THR A 251 -8.24 -20.05 -2.32
N SER A 252 -9.36 -19.33 -2.26
CA SER A 252 -9.43 -18.05 -1.56
C SER A 252 -9.22 -18.21 -0.05
N LEU A 253 -9.76 -19.28 0.56
CA LEU A 253 -9.49 -19.62 1.96
C LEU A 253 -8.03 -19.99 2.21
N GLN A 254 -7.42 -20.78 1.32
CA GLN A 254 -6.02 -21.21 1.43
C GLN A 254 -5.04 -20.03 1.32
N ASN A 255 -5.35 -19.07 0.43
CA ASN A 255 -4.52 -17.88 0.22
C ASN A 255 -4.80 -16.77 1.25
N CYS A 256 -5.86 -16.90 2.05
CA CYS A 256 -6.21 -15.90 3.06
C CYS A 256 -5.30 -16.03 4.31
N ARG A 257 -4.55 -14.96 4.59
CA ARG A 257 -3.60 -14.89 5.72
C ARG A 257 -4.28 -15.16 7.08
N PRO A 258 -3.53 -15.60 8.11
CA PRO A 258 -3.98 -15.69 9.50
C PRO A 258 -4.75 -14.45 10.00
N THR A 259 -5.88 -14.68 10.69
CA THR A 259 -6.60 -13.63 11.42
C THR A 259 -5.73 -13.06 12.54
N GLY A 260 -5.51 -11.75 12.49
CA GLY A 260 -4.56 -11.05 13.33
C GLY A 260 -3.11 -11.25 12.86
N VAL A 261 -2.16 -10.80 13.68
CA VAL A 261 -0.72 -10.94 13.45
C VAL A 261 -0.21 -12.02 14.40
N VAL A 262 0.64 -12.92 13.91
CA VAL A 262 1.22 -13.99 14.74
C VAL A 262 2.51 -13.51 15.38
N ASP A 263 3.38 -12.90 14.56
CA ASP A 263 4.63 -12.30 15.00
C ASP A 263 4.92 -11.07 14.12
N THR A 264 5.01 -9.90 14.74
CA THR A 264 5.20 -8.62 14.05
C THR A 264 6.58 -8.55 13.39
N VAL A 265 7.60 -9.20 13.98
CA VAL A 265 8.94 -9.21 13.40
C VAL A 265 8.95 -10.02 12.10
N GLU A 266 8.42 -11.24 12.11
CA GLU A 266 8.31 -12.09 10.92
C GLU A 266 7.45 -11.45 9.82
N GLU A 267 6.39 -10.73 10.19
CA GLU A 267 5.49 -10.09 9.22
C GLU A 267 6.14 -8.87 8.55
N LEU A 268 6.95 -8.09 9.28
CA LEU A 268 7.49 -6.82 8.81
C LEU A 268 8.96 -6.88 8.35
N SER A 269 9.76 -7.87 8.74
CA SER A 269 11.20 -7.91 8.43
C SER A 269 11.48 -7.85 6.93
N ASP A 270 10.60 -8.46 6.14
CA ASP A 270 10.76 -8.61 4.70
C ASP A 270 9.97 -7.54 3.93
N TRP A 271 9.48 -6.49 4.60
CA TRP A 271 8.81 -5.40 3.90
C TRP A 271 9.78 -4.59 3.06
N TYR A 272 9.37 -4.24 1.83
CA TYR A 272 10.18 -3.45 0.90
C TYR A 272 10.76 -2.18 1.55
N TYR A 273 10.01 -1.52 2.42
CA TYR A 273 10.45 -0.34 3.17
C TYR A 273 11.72 -0.58 4.00
N PHE A 274 11.90 -1.78 4.55
CA PHE A 274 13.05 -2.14 5.40
C PHE A 274 14.17 -2.87 4.64
N GLN A 275 13.97 -3.15 3.35
CA GLN A 275 14.98 -3.76 2.49
C GLN A 275 15.87 -2.65 1.89
N SER A 276 16.81 -2.12 2.67
CA SER A 276 17.80 -1.17 2.15
C SER A 276 18.88 -1.89 1.32
N ASP A 277 19.01 -1.47 0.06
CA ASP A 277 20.02 -1.69 -1.01
C ASP A 277 21.40 -2.34 -0.70
N ASP A 278 21.49 -3.45 0.05
CA ASP A 278 22.73 -4.25 0.11
C ASP A 278 22.90 -5.20 -1.11
N ASN A 279 21.99 -5.10 -2.09
CA ASN A 279 22.18 -5.66 -3.44
C ASN A 279 22.69 -4.59 -4.42
N SER A 280 23.62 -3.72 -4.01
CA SER A 280 24.42 -2.94 -4.97
C SER A 280 25.50 -3.77 -5.68
N ALA A 281 25.35 -5.09 -5.69
CA ALA A 281 26.14 -6.04 -6.46
C ALA A 281 25.21 -7.07 -7.11
N ASP A 282 24.25 -6.60 -7.92
CA ASP A 282 23.74 -7.25 -9.15
C ASP A 282 22.50 -6.51 -9.66
N SER A 283 22.70 -5.35 -10.28
CA SER A 283 21.67 -4.75 -11.13
C SER A 283 22.29 -4.05 -12.35
N ASP A 284 23.11 -4.80 -13.09
CA ASP A 284 23.31 -4.59 -14.52
C ASP A 284 22.45 -5.58 -15.34
N ASP A 285 21.42 -6.19 -14.74
CA ASP A 285 20.57 -7.23 -15.37
C ASP A 285 19.22 -6.73 -15.92
N PHE A 286 19.11 -5.43 -16.21
CA PHE A 286 17.98 -4.86 -16.97
C PHE A 286 18.32 -4.59 -18.45
N ASP A 287 19.32 -5.28 -19.00
CA ASP A 287 19.62 -5.30 -20.44
C ASP A 287 19.49 -6.70 -21.08
N GLU A 288 19.08 -7.75 -20.35
CA GLU A 288 18.71 -9.02 -21.00
C GLU A 288 17.29 -8.94 -21.58
N PRO A 289 17.11 -9.10 -22.91
CA PRO A 289 15.79 -9.11 -23.51
C PRO A 289 15.02 -10.33 -23.00
N ILE A 290 13.83 -10.08 -22.44
CA ILE A 290 12.86 -11.10 -22.05
C ILE A 290 12.68 -12.05 -23.24
N PRO A 291 12.92 -13.38 -23.08
CA PRO A 291 12.70 -14.31 -24.18
C PRO A 291 11.20 -14.38 -24.48
N VAL A 292 10.81 -13.72 -25.57
CA VAL A 292 9.47 -13.86 -26.16
C VAL A 292 9.27 -15.33 -26.55
N PRO A 293 8.19 -15.99 -26.08
CA PRO A 293 7.89 -17.35 -26.48
C PRO A 293 7.80 -17.45 -28.00
N SER A 294 8.49 -18.43 -28.59
CA SER A 294 8.60 -18.71 -30.04
C SER A 294 7.29 -19.18 -30.71
N ARG A 295 6.15 -18.60 -30.32
CA ARG A 295 4.83 -18.85 -30.91
C ARG A 295 4.24 -17.61 -31.59
N PHE A 296 5.00 -16.52 -31.66
CA PHE A 296 4.60 -15.26 -32.30
C PHE A 296 5.46 -14.86 -33.50
N LEU A 297 6.22 -15.80 -34.06
CA LEU A 297 6.97 -15.58 -35.29
C LEU A 297 6.72 -16.75 -36.24
N ASP A 298 5.59 -16.71 -36.92
CA ASP A 298 5.46 -17.23 -38.27
C ASP A 298 4.73 -16.18 -39.11
N ASP A 299 5.47 -15.68 -40.09
CA ASP A 299 5.15 -14.82 -41.24
C ASP A 299 3.67 -14.54 -41.54
N GLU A 300 3.31 -13.25 -41.55
CA GLU A 300 2.61 -12.70 -42.72
C GLU A 300 3.23 -11.34 -43.09
N GLN A 301 3.89 -11.35 -44.25
CA GLN A 301 4.47 -10.19 -44.90
C GLN A 301 3.35 -9.22 -45.30
N PHE A 302 3.21 -8.11 -44.59
CA PHE A 302 2.34 -7.02 -45.05
C PHE A 302 3.07 -6.21 -46.11
N SER A 303 2.78 -6.50 -47.39
CA SER A 303 3.21 -5.71 -48.53
C SER A 303 2.44 -4.38 -48.56
N PRO A 304 3.10 -3.21 -48.71
CA PRO A 304 2.43 -1.92 -48.74
C PRO A 304 2.00 -1.61 -50.18
N ASP A 305 0.97 -2.30 -50.66
CA ASP A 305 0.17 -1.85 -51.81
C ASP A 305 -1.09 -2.73 -51.85
N ASP A 306 -2.19 -2.22 -51.30
CA ASP A 306 -3.51 -2.40 -51.89
C ASP A 306 -4.47 -1.34 -51.34
N ASN A 307 -4.62 -0.29 -52.14
CA ASN A 307 -5.78 0.57 -52.16
C ASN A 307 -7.01 -0.27 -52.52
N LEU A 308 -7.95 -0.44 -51.58
CA LEU A 308 -9.34 -0.73 -51.94
C LEU A 308 -10.28 -0.15 -50.87
N LEU A 309 -10.48 1.16 -50.99
CA LEU A 309 -11.77 1.78 -50.73
C LEU A 309 -12.71 1.32 -51.85
N ASP A 310 -13.78 0.59 -51.50
CA ASP A 310 -15.07 0.73 -52.17
C ASP A 310 -16.24 0.20 -51.32
N ALA A 311 -17.17 1.12 -51.08
CA ALA A 311 -18.61 0.97 -50.80
C ALA A 311 -19.09 0.15 -49.58
N ALA A 312 -19.65 0.83 -48.57
CA ALA A 312 -21.08 1.19 -48.58
C ALA A 312 -21.47 1.95 -47.30
N ASP A 313 -21.85 3.21 -47.48
CA ASP A 313 -22.88 4.00 -46.80
C ASP A 313 -23.44 3.46 -45.46
N ASP A 314 -23.14 4.18 -44.37
CA ASP A 314 -24.16 4.53 -43.40
C ASP A 314 -23.91 5.95 -42.86
N GLU A 315 -24.99 6.71 -42.95
CA GLU A 315 -25.15 8.16 -42.85
C GLU A 315 -24.91 8.67 -41.42
N TRP A 316 -23.80 9.38 -41.17
CA TRP A 316 -23.64 10.20 -39.96
C TRP A 316 -23.27 11.64 -40.32
N GLY A 317 -24.23 12.53 -40.04
CA GLY A 317 -24.31 13.88 -40.56
C GLY A 317 -23.22 14.85 -40.10
N ASP A 318 -23.14 15.93 -40.88
CA ASP A 318 -22.24 17.07 -40.78
C ASP A 318 -21.94 17.54 -39.35
N VAL A 319 -20.70 17.33 -38.90
CA VAL A 319 -20.07 18.09 -37.83
C VAL A 319 -18.96 18.96 -38.43
N ALA A 320 -19.12 20.28 -38.27
CA ALA A 320 -18.17 21.29 -38.72
C ALA A 320 -16.76 21.04 -38.16
N PRO A 321 -15.68 21.43 -38.87
CA PRO A 321 -14.31 21.14 -38.44
C PRO A 321 -14.00 21.87 -37.13
N ILE A 322 -13.64 21.12 -36.09
CA ILE A 322 -13.00 21.66 -34.90
C ILE A 322 -11.52 21.84 -35.28
N ASP A 323 -11.04 23.08 -35.29
CA ASP A 323 -9.61 23.39 -35.42
C ASP A 323 -8.84 22.64 -34.31
N SER A 324 -8.17 21.55 -34.71
CA SER A 324 -7.20 20.86 -33.85
C SER A 324 -6.09 21.85 -33.50
N PRO A 325 -5.78 22.08 -32.20
CA PRO A 325 -4.64 22.92 -31.86
C PRO A 325 -3.36 22.25 -32.36
N ASP A 326 -2.52 23.04 -33.04
CA ASP A 326 -1.22 22.59 -33.53
C ASP A 326 -0.42 21.91 -32.40
N THR A 327 0.04 20.70 -32.67
CA THR A 327 0.92 19.97 -31.74
C THR A 327 2.20 20.78 -31.53
N ILE A 328 2.50 21.13 -30.27
CA ILE A 328 3.71 21.85 -29.90
C ILE A 328 4.92 20.96 -30.22
N ARG A 329 5.55 21.19 -31.37
CA ARG A 329 6.82 20.56 -31.74
C ARG A 329 7.94 21.27 -30.99
N HIS A 330 8.59 20.56 -30.07
CA HIS A 330 9.79 21.08 -29.42
C HIS A 330 10.88 21.31 -30.47
N THR A 331 11.27 22.56 -30.68
CA THR A 331 12.31 22.99 -31.64
C THR A 331 13.73 22.70 -31.18
N ARG A 332 13.91 22.11 -30.00
CA ARG A 332 15.21 21.79 -29.40
C ARG A 332 15.37 20.29 -29.18
N PRO A 333 16.59 19.73 -29.35
CA PRO A 333 16.87 18.34 -29.02
C PRO A 333 16.45 18.03 -27.58
N ARG A 334 15.81 16.87 -27.37
CA ARG A 334 15.52 16.38 -26.01
C ARG A 334 16.86 16.10 -25.33
N VAL A 335 17.16 16.87 -24.27
CA VAL A 335 18.36 16.66 -23.45
C VAL A 335 18.15 15.42 -22.59
N GLY A 336 19.09 14.48 -22.66
CA GLY A 336 19.07 13.27 -21.86
C GLY A 336 19.19 13.57 -20.37
N ARG A 337 18.47 12.84 -19.52
CA ARG A 337 18.42 13.05 -18.05
C ARG A 337 19.83 13.02 -17.39
N ASN A 338 20.78 12.29 -17.98
CA ASN A 338 22.17 12.19 -17.52
C ASN A 338 23.17 13.09 -18.29
N GLU A 339 22.75 13.82 -19.31
CA GLU A 339 23.61 14.71 -20.10
C GLU A 339 23.95 16.01 -19.35
N PRO A 340 25.03 16.73 -19.75
CA PRO A 340 25.34 18.03 -19.20
C PRO A 340 24.16 19.00 -19.34
N CYS A 341 23.83 19.70 -18.26
CA CYS A 341 22.70 20.60 -18.24
C CYS A 341 22.98 21.83 -19.13
N PRO A 342 22.06 22.19 -20.06
CA PRO A 342 22.28 23.26 -21.03
C PRO A 342 22.32 24.66 -20.41
N CYS A 343 22.06 24.80 -19.11
CA CYS A 343 22.22 26.07 -18.37
C CYS A 343 23.69 26.42 -18.06
N GLY A 344 24.65 25.58 -18.48
CA GLY A 344 26.08 25.83 -18.29
C GLY A 344 26.60 25.55 -16.88
N SER A 345 25.81 24.88 -16.02
CA SER A 345 26.18 24.60 -14.63
C SER A 345 27.24 23.50 -14.46
N GLY A 346 27.58 22.78 -15.53
CA GLY A 346 28.47 21.60 -15.49
C GLY A 346 27.87 20.37 -14.80
N ARG A 347 26.62 20.42 -14.32
CA ARG A 347 25.91 19.31 -13.66
C ARG A 347 25.05 18.52 -14.65
N LYS A 348 24.76 17.26 -14.37
CA LYS A 348 23.79 16.45 -15.15
C LYS A 348 22.39 17.08 -15.09
N PHE A 349 21.62 17.02 -16.18
CA PHE A 349 20.29 17.64 -16.29
C PHE A 349 19.36 17.28 -15.11
N LYS A 350 19.30 16.00 -14.70
CA LYS A 350 18.51 15.52 -13.55
C LYS A 350 18.87 16.13 -12.19
N LYS A 351 20.11 16.59 -12.03
CA LYS A 351 20.60 17.20 -10.79
C LYS A 351 20.58 18.74 -10.85
N CYS A 352 19.98 19.31 -11.90
CA CYS A 352 19.92 20.74 -12.15
C CYS A 352 18.52 21.15 -12.65
N CYS A 353 18.34 21.51 -13.92
CA CYS A 353 17.06 21.99 -14.45
C CYS A 353 15.98 20.91 -14.56
N GLY A 354 16.34 19.63 -14.52
CA GLY A 354 15.42 18.49 -14.48
C GLY A 354 15.08 18.02 -13.07
N LYS A 355 15.31 18.87 -12.05
CA LYS A 355 15.03 18.58 -10.65
C LYS A 355 13.67 19.20 -10.28
N ASN A 356 12.61 18.55 -10.71
CA ASN A 356 11.29 18.63 -10.09
C ASN A 356 11.00 17.25 -9.52
#